data_AF-A0A7W0KV43-F1
#
_entry.id   AF-A0A7W0KV43-F1
#
_cell.length_a   1.000
_cell.length_b   1.000
_cell.length_c   1.000
_cell.angle_alpha   90.00
_cell.angle_beta   90.00
_cell.angle_gamma   90.00
#
_symmetry.space_group_name_H-M   'P 1'
#
loop_
_entity.id
_entity.type
_entity.pdbx_description
1 polymer ?
#
loop_
_entity_poly.entity_id
_entity_poly.type
_entity_poly.pdbx_seq_one_letter_code
_entity_poly.pdbx_strand_id
1 'polypeptide(L)'
;FAREYGGLLDTRSFGGAQVSRTFYVGGQTGQQLLLGAYQQMSRQVGLGNIKLWNRIELVDIVVIDGRCAGIVTRDLLTGEFVSHAGHAVILCTGGYGNAFFLSTNAMACNVTAAWRAHRRGAYFANPCYTQIHPTCIPQSDEFQSKLTLMSESLRNDGRVWVPKEPDDTRAPGQIPDAERDYYLERLYPSFGNLAPRDIASRAAKRAVDSGRGVGAKRNGVYLDFADAIGRLGQQVVSERYGNLFEMYQRITGENPYQVPMRIYPASHYTMGGLWVDYELMTTIPSLYCAGEANFSDHGANRLGASALMQGLADGYFVLPYTLGNSLAPMLNTSIPGTDHPEFAAAEQAARERFAGYLSAGGTRSPDIFHRELGRIIWDYCGMERTAEGLQKALSEIPALYEEFRTDLRVTGGGDTINQTLEKAGRVDDFFELGMLMCRDALEREESCGGHFRAEYQTEEGEALRDDEHFAHVAAWEWTGDPMAATRHQEDLVYETVHFQTRSYK
;
A
#
# COMPACT_ATOMS: atom_id res chain seq x y z
N PHE A 1 20.47 1.94 -15.57
CA PHE A 1 19.52 2.98 -16.02
C PHE A 1 19.55 3.12 -17.52
N ALA A 2 18.39 3.42 -18.10
CA ALA A 2 18.25 3.78 -19.51
C ALA A 2 19.13 4.97 -19.85
N ARG A 3 19.61 5.00 -21.09
CA ARG A 3 20.56 6.00 -21.58
C ARG A 3 20.01 6.64 -22.84
N GLU A 4 20.13 7.96 -22.92
CA GLU A 4 19.92 8.66 -24.19
C GLU A 4 21.12 8.46 -25.12
N TYR A 5 21.01 8.93 -26.36
CA TYR A 5 22.06 8.78 -27.39
C TYR A 5 23.44 9.27 -26.94
N GLY A 6 23.49 10.35 -26.14
CA GLY A 6 24.72 10.92 -25.59
C GLY A 6 25.32 10.14 -24.41
N GLY A 7 24.67 9.08 -23.92
CA GLY A 7 25.12 8.28 -22.77
C GLY A 7 24.73 8.84 -21.40
N LEU A 8 24.02 9.96 -21.33
CA LEU A 8 23.42 10.46 -20.08
C LEU A 8 22.21 9.60 -19.66
N LEU A 9 21.76 9.79 -18.42
CA LEU A 9 20.59 9.09 -17.90
C LEU A 9 19.32 9.60 -18.58
N ASP A 10 18.53 8.67 -19.12
CA ASP A 10 17.26 9.01 -19.77
C ASP A 10 16.11 9.15 -18.76
N THR A 11 15.09 9.94 -19.11
CA THR A 11 13.91 10.21 -18.29
C THR A 11 12.61 10.07 -19.07
N ARG A 12 11.51 9.79 -18.38
CA ARG A 12 10.16 9.72 -18.97
C ARG A 12 9.12 10.47 -18.15
N SER A 13 8.03 10.88 -18.80
CA SER A 13 6.80 11.33 -18.15
C SER A 13 6.09 10.16 -17.47
N PHE A 14 5.51 10.40 -16.28
CA PHE A 14 4.89 9.35 -15.47
C PHE A 14 3.93 9.96 -14.42
N GLY A 15 2.77 9.35 -14.22
CA GLY A 15 1.94 9.58 -13.03
C GLY A 15 1.48 11.01 -12.77
N GLY A 16 0.95 11.69 -13.80
CA GLY A 16 0.42 13.05 -13.70
C GLY A 16 1.47 14.17 -13.85
N ALA A 17 2.77 13.84 -13.96
CA ALA A 17 3.80 14.80 -14.36
C ALA A 17 3.93 14.81 -15.89
N GLN A 18 3.63 15.95 -16.52
CA GLN A 18 3.82 16.15 -17.96
C GLN A 18 5.31 16.29 -18.33
N VAL A 19 6.14 16.77 -17.41
CA VAL A 19 7.60 16.84 -17.57
C VAL A 19 8.28 15.47 -17.39
N SER A 20 9.23 15.17 -18.28
CA SER A 20 10.11 14.00 -18.18
C SER A 20 11.13 14.20 -17.06
N ARG A 21 10.90 13.53 -15.93
CA ARG A 21 11.79 13.57 -14.75
C ARG A 21 12.03 12.20 -14.10
N THR A 22 11.38 11.15 -14.60
CA THR A 22 11.44 9.83 -13.98
C THR A 22 12.58 9.02 -14.60
N PHE A 23 13.66 8.82 -13.86
CA PHE A 23 14.73 7.87 -14.24
C PHE A 23 14.21 6.43 -14.19
N TYR A 24 14.64 5.60 -15.14
CA TYR A 24 14.12 4.24 -15.26
C TYR A 24 15.13 3.21 -15.77
N VAL A 25 14.82 1.93 -15.57
CA VAL A 25 15.52 0.79 -16.21
C VAL A 25 14.47 -0.13 -16.83
N GLY A 26 14.07 0.14 -18.08
CA GLY A 26 12.93 -0.54 -18.70
C GLY A 26 11.69 -0.52 -17.79
N GLY A 27 11.06 -1.68 -17.58
CA GLY A 27 10.01 -1.88 -16.57
C GLY A 27 10.48 -2.43 -15.21
N GLN A 28 11.79 -2.36 -14.89
CA GLN A 28 12.40 -3.09 -13.76
C GLN A 28 13.22 -2.19 -12.82
N THR A 29 12.95 -0.87 -12.78
CA THR A 29 13.71 0.08 -11.95
C THR A 29 13.82 -0.36 -10.48
N GLY A 30 12.71 -0.77 -9.85
CA GLY A 30 12.70 -1.21 -8.45
C GLY A 30 13.60 -2.43 -8.20
N GLN A 31 13.61 -3.40 -9.12
CA GLN A 31 14.48 -4.58 -9.02
C GLN A 31 15.96 -4.19 -9.06
N GLN A 32 16.35 -3.30 -9.97
CA GLN A 32 17.74 -2.88 -10.13
C GLN A 32 18.23 -2.05 -8.94
N LEU A 33 17.38 -1.17 -8.39
CA LEU A 33 17.66 -0.43 -7.17
C LEU A 33 17.84 -1.38 -5.97
N LEU A 34 16.92 -2.34 -5.80
CA LEU A 34 17.00 -3.33 -4.73
C LEU A 34 18.27 -4.16 -4.80
N LEU A 35 18.63 -4.66 -5.99
CA LEU A 35 19.86 -5.42 -6.19
C LEU A 35 21.10 -4.60 -5.82
N GLY A 36 21.14 -3.32 -6.19
CA GLY A 36 22.24 -2.42 -5.83
C GLY A 36 22.35 -2.21 -4.31
N ALA A 37 21.24 -1.92 -3.64
CA ALA A 37 21.20 -1.75 -2.19
C ALA A 37 21.56 -3.05 -1.45
N TYR A 38 21.01 -4.18 -1.89
CA TYR A 38 21.26 -5.50 -1.31
C TYR A 38 22.73 -5.93 -1.43
N GLN A 39 23.36 -5.65 -2.58
CA GLN A 39 24.80 -5.91 -2.77
C GLN A 39 25.66 -5.10 -1.78
N GLN A 40 25.34 -3.83 -1.56
CA GLN A 40 26.05 -3.01 -0.57
C GLN A 40 25.81 -3.50 0.86
N MET A 41 24.57 -3.87 1.20
CA MET A 41 24.25 -4.48 2.49
C MET A 41 25.03 -5.77 2.71
N SER A 42 25.06 -6.67 1.72
CA SER A 42 25.82 -7.93 1.78
C SER A 42 27.33 -7.68 1.95
N ARG A 43 27.87 -6.63 1.33
CA ARG A 43 29.25 -6.20 1.58
C ARG A 43 29.46 -5.82 3.05
N GLN A 44 28.55 -5.06 3.65
CA GLN A 44 28.63 -4.69 5.08
C GLN A 44 28.48 -5.90 6.02
N VAL A 45 27.65 -6.88 5.64
CA VAL A 45 27.57 -8.16 6.36
C VAL A 45 28.92 -8.89 6.30
N GLY A 46 29.53 -8.98 5.11
CA GLY A 46 30.86 -9.61 4.95
C GLY A 46 31.99 -8.89 5.70
N LEU A 47 31.84 -7.59 5.96
CA LEU A 47 32.77 -6.80 6.78
C LEU A 47 32.48 -6.89 8.30
N GLY A 48 31.40 -7.56 8.71
CA GLY A 48 31.00 -7.67 10.12
C GLY A 48 30.29 -6.45 10.70
N ASN A 49 29.99 -5.43 9.87
CA ASN A 49 29.28 -4.22 10.30
C ASN A 49 27.78 -4.44 10.50
N ILE A 50 27.21 -5.44 9.82
CA ILE A 50 25.79 -5.80 9.92
C ILE A 50 25.67 -7.27 10.32
N LYS A 51 24.91 -7.52 11.40
CA LYS A 51 24.41 -8.86 11.73
C LYS A 51 23.04 -9.06 11.08
N LEU A 52 22.95 -10.03 10.18
CA LEU A 52 21.72 -10.32 9.46
C LEU A 52 20.93 -11.42 10.16
N TRP A 53 19.65 -11.15 10.41
CA TRP A 53 18.67 -12.06 10.97
C TRP A 53 17.59 -12.30 9.92
N ASN A 54 17.52 -13.51 9.37
CA ASN A 54 16.59 -13.86 8.29
C ASN A 54 15.49 -14.77 8.85
N ARG A 55 14.32 -14.77 8.20
CA ARG A 55 13.18 -15.62 8.61
C ARG A 55 12.77 -15.36 10.07
N ILE A 56 12.82 -14.10 10.48
CA ILE A 56 12.44 -13.64 11.81
C ILE A 56 11.41 -12.52 11.61
N GLU A 57 10.34 -12.55 12.40
CA GLU A 57 9.25 -11.57 12.35
C GLU A 57 9.18 -10.80 13.67
N LEU A 58 9.06 -9.48 13.60
CA LEU A 58 8.84 -8.65 14.79
C LEU A 58 7.40 -8.85 15.27
N VAL A 59 7.23 -9.19 16.54
CA VAL A 59 5.92 -9.49 17.14
C VAL A 59 5.57 -8.55 18.30
N ASP A 60 6.53 -7.78 18.82
CA ASP A 60 6.28 -6.69 19.76
C ASP A 60 7.45 -5.66 19.79
N ILE A 61 7.16 -4.47 20.31
CA ILE A 61 8.14 -3.41 20.61
C ILE A 61 8.30 -3.31 22.13
N VAL A 62 9.53 -3.10 22.59
CA VAL A 62 9.84 -2.92 24.01
C VAL A 62 10.12 -1.46 24.31
N VAL A 63 9.37 -0.90 25.28
CA VAL A 63 9.50 0.48 25.73
C VAL A 63 9.93 0.46 27.19
N ILE A 64 10.99 1.19 27.54
CA ILE A 64 11.49 1.36 28.91
C ILE A 64 11.59 2.86 29.16
N ASP A 65 11.00 3.32 30.27
CA ASP A 65 11.00 4.74 30.66
C ASP A 65 10.53 5.69 29.54
N GLY A 66 9.52 5.26 28.78
CA GLY A 66 8.95 6.02 27.66
C GLY A 66 9.77 6.00 26.36
N ARG A 67 10.88 5.26 26.31
CA ARG A 67 11.76 5.15 25.14
C ARG A 67 11.75 3.75 24.55
N CYS A 68 11.80 3.64 23.22
CA CYS A 68 12.01 2.34 22.59
C CYS A 68 13.41 1.81 22.91
N ALA A 69 13.45 0.62 23.51
CA ALA A 69 14.67 -0.04 23.98
C ALA A 69 15.00 -1.31 23.19
N GLY A 70 14.11 -1.77 22.33
CA GLY A 70 14.29 -3.01 21.60
C GLY A 70 12.99 -3.57 21.03
N ILE A 71 13.09 -4.82 20.58
CA ILE A 71 12.02 -5.56 19.91
C ILE A 71 11.95 -6.99 20.44
N VAL A 72 10.76 -7.58 20.35
CA VAL A 72 10.57 -9.02 20.47
C VAL A 72 10.29 -9.57 19.09
N THR A 73 10.97 -10.67 18.76
CA THR A 73 10.82 -11.33 17.48
C THR A 73 10.43 -12.79 17.64
N ARG A 74 9.86 -13.38 16.60
CA ARG A 74 9.60 -14.82 16.48
C ARG A 74 10.39 -15.37 15.29
N ASP A 75 11.16 -16.42 15.52
CA ASP A 75 11.81 -17.17 14.45
C ASP A 75 10.75 -17.99 13.69
N LEU A 76 10.68 -17.81 12.37
CA LEU A 76 9.66 -18.43 11.52
C LEU A 76 9.97 -19.91 11.21
N LEU A 77 11.16 -20.39 11.53
CA LEU A 77 11.58 -21.78 11.37
C LEU A 77 11.37 -22.59 12.66
N THR A 78 11.77 -22.03 13.80
CA THR A 78 11.74 -22.72 15.10
C THR A 78 10.56 -22.30 16.00
N GLY A 79 9.93 -21.18 15.72
CA GLY A 79 8.89 -20.60 16.56
C GLY A 79 9.38 -19.97 17.87
N GLU A 80 10.70 -19.92 18.08
CA GLU A 80 11.30 -19.32 19.26
C GLU A 80 11.06 -17.81 19.31
N PHE A 81 10.74 -17.30 20.49
CA PHE A 81 10.65 -15.87 20.74
C PHE A 81 11.98 -15.37 21.29
N VAL A 82 12.52 -14.32 20.69
CA VAL A 82 13.82 -13.75 21.04
C VAL A 82 13.72 -12.24 21.15
N SER A 83 14.19 -11.73 22.28
CA SER A 83 14.33 -10.30 22.55
C SER A 83 15.65 -9.74 22.01
N HIS A 84 15.59 -8.58 21.37
CA HIS A 84 16.75 -7.84 20.90
C HIS A 84 16.71 -6.42 21.43
N ALA A 85 17.73 -6.02 22.19
CA ALA A 85 17.87 -4.66 22.70
C ALA A 85 18.70 -3.77 21.77
N GLY A 86 18.42 -2.47 21.77
CA GLY A 86 19.15 -1.48 21.00
C GLY A 86 18.89 -0.05 21.48
N HIS A 87 19.81 0.86 21.22
CA HIS A 87 19.62 2.29 21.51
C HIS A 87 18.60 2.97 20.58
N ALA A 88 18.40 2.39 19.40
CA ALA A 88 17.42 2.83 18.41
C ALA A 88 16.87 1.61 17.65
N VAL A 89 15.59 1.70 17.28
CA VAL A 89 14.89 0.75 16.42
C VAL A 89 14.36 1.51 15.21
N ILE A 90 14.52 0.95 14.01
CA ILE A 90 14.05 1.55 12.76
C ILE A 90 13.12 0.56 12.07
N LEU A 91 11.87 0.96 11.83
CA LEU A 91 10.88 0.17 11.12
C LEU A 91 10.87 0.56 9.64
N CYS A 92 11.27 -0.38 8.77
CA CYS A 92 11.25 -0.23 7.31
C CYS A 92 10.37 -1.32 6.67
N THR A 93 9.20 -1.57 7.25
CA THR A 93 8.42 -2.81 7.03
C THR A 93 7.43 -2.77 5.87
N GLY A 94 7.37 -1.64 5.15
CA GLY A 94 6.48 -1.44 4.02
C GLY A 94 5.04 -1.14 4.42
N GLY A 95 4.16 -1.05 3.41
CA GLY A 95 2.77 -0.66 3.59
C GLY A 95 1.79 -1.78 3.93
N TYR A 96 0.58 -1.39 4.28
CA TYR A 96 -0.51 -2.26 4.75
C TYR A 96 -1.58 -2.56 3.68
N GLY A 97 -1.23 -2.49 2.39
CA GLY A 97 -2.16 -2.71 1.29
C GLY A 97 -2.87 -4.07 1.29
N ASN A 98 -2.33 -5.08 1.98
CA ASN A 98 -2.98 -6.38 2.15
C ASN A 98 -4.18 -6.37 3.12
N ALA A 99 -4.49 -5.27 3.79
CA ALA A 99 -5.77 -5.11 4.48
C ALA A 99 -6.96 -5.34 3.52
N PHE A 100 -6.81 -5.03 2.24
CA PHE A 100 -7.80 -5.26 1.18
C PHE A 100 -7.87 -6.72 0.68
N PHE A 101 -7.05 -7.63 1.23
CA PHE A 101 -6.81 -8.99 0.74
C PHE A 101 -6.21 -9.02 -0.69
N LEU A 102 -6.99 -8.62 -1.70
CA LEU A 102 -6.55 -8.46 -3.07
C LEU A 102 -5.94 -7.07 -3.29
N SER A 103 -4.62 -7.03 -3.37
CA SER A 103 -3.86 -5.81 -3.68
C SER A 103 -2.73 -6.10 -4.66
N THR A 104 -2.03 -5.05 -5.09
CA THR A 104 -0.79 -5.21 -5.87
C THR A 104 0.42 -5.59 -5.03
N ASN A 105 0.31 -5.48 -3.70
CA ASN A 105 1.42 -5.70 -2.79
C ASN A 105 1.86 -7.17 -2.82
N ALA A 106 3.06 -7.45 -2.30
CA ALA A 106 3.48 -8.81 -2.08
C ALA A 106 2.67 -9.43 -0.92
N MET A 107 2.48 -10.74 -0.92
CA MET A 107 1.71 -11.43 0.14
C MET A 107 2.25 -11.19 1.55
N ALA A 108 3.56 -10.92 1.67
CA ALA A 108 4.22 -10.67 2.94
C ALA A 108 4.10 -9.22 3.43
N CYS A 109 3.63 -8.27 2.61
CA CYS A 109 3.37 -6.90 3.06
C CYS A 109 2.26 -6.93 4.10
N ASN A 110 2.56 -6.51 5.33
CA ASN A 110 1.62 -6.53 6.43
C ASN A 110 1.87 -5.34 7.36
N VAL A 111 0.89 -5.05 8.21
CA VAL A 111 0.97 -3.92 9.13
C VAL A 111 1.63 -4.29 10.47
N THR A 112 1.93 -5.57 10.73
CA THR A 112 2.24 -6.08 12.08
C THR A 112 3.25 -5.22 12.82
N ALA A 113 4.43 -4.94 12.26
CA ALA A 113 5.42 -4.15 13.00
C ALA A 113 4.96 -2.72 13.32
N ALA A 114 4.34 -2.03 12.35
CA ALA A 114 3.77 -0.71 12.55
C ALA A 114 2.62 -0.74 13.56
N TRP A 115 1.80 -1.78 13.53
CA TRP A 115 0.67 -1.93 14.44
C TRP A 115 1.10 -2.27 15.87
N ARG A 116 2.13 -3.11 16.04
CA ARG A 116 2.72 -3.38 17.35
C ARG A 116 3.36 -2.13 17.95
N ALA A 117 4.02 -1.31 17.14
CA ALA A 117 4.48 0.01 17.58
C ALA A 117 3.31 0.90 17.99
N HIS A 118 2.22 0.93 17.21
CA HIS A 118 1.03 1.73 17.52
C HIS A 118 0.43 1.35 18.88
N ARG A 119 0.29 0.05 19.13
CA ARG A 119 -0.18 -0.49 20.42
C ARG A 119 0.72 -0.15 21.62
N ARG A 120 1.96 0.29 21.37
CA ARG A 120 2.93 0.72 22.40
C ARG A 120 3.02 2.24 22.54
N GLY A 121 2.16 2.99 21.85
CA GLY A 121 2.05 4.45 21.97
C GLY A 121 2.55 5.23 20.75
N ALA A 122 3.02 4.57 19.69
CA ALA A 122 3.31 5.26 18.44
C ALA A 122 2.00 5.73 17.80
N TYR A 123 1.92 6.96 17.30
CA TYR A 123 0.69 7.38 16.63
C TYR A 123 0.60 6.78 15.21
N PHE A 124 -0.61 6.49 14.74
CA PHE A 124 -0.87 6.02 13.38
C PHE A 124 -1.59 7.11 12.59
N ALA A 125 -0.96 7.65 11.56
CA ALA A 125 -1.46 8.78 10.80
C ALA A 125 -2.21 8.35 9.54
N ASN A 126 -3.34 9.02 9.30
CA ASN A 126 -4.16 8.92 8.08
C ASN A 126 -4.40 7.48 7.57
N PRO A 127 -4.83 6.52 8.41
CA PRO A 127 -4.94 5.11 8.02
C PRO A 127 -5.85 4.89 6.80
N CYS A 128 -6.85 5.76 6.58
CA CYS A 128 -7.74 5.64 5.43
C CYS A 128 -7.17 6.19 4.10
N TYR A 129 -6.01 6.83 4.11
CA TYR A 129 -5.36 7.34 2.90
C TYR A 129 -4.59 6.21 2.20
N THR A 130 -5.29 5.55 1.28
CA THR A 130 -4.76 4.46 0.46
C THR A 130 -4.90 4.84 -1.01
N GLN A 131 -3.89 4.51 -1.80
CA GLN A 131 -3.86 4.78 -3.23
C GLN A 131 -4.25 3.55 -4.03
N ILE A 132 -5.06 3.82 -5.05
CA ILE A 132 -5.58 2.81 -5.96
C ILE A 132 -4.93 3.04 -7.33
N HIS A 133 -4.35 1.97 -7.87
CA HIS A 133 -3.67 2.00 -9.16
C HIS A 133 -4.63 1.56 -10.26
N PRO A 134 -4.78 2.34 -11.36
CA PRO A 134 -5.82 2.10 -12.36
C PRO A 134 -5.58 0.89 -13.27
N THR A 135 -4.32 0.47 -13.43
CA THR A 135 -3.92 -0.53 -14.42
C THR A 135 -3.42 -1.82 -13.76
N CYS A 136 -4.33 -2.62 -13.21
CA CYS A 136 -4.01 -3.96 -12.68
C CYS A 136 -4.75 -5.02 -13.49
N ILE A 137 -4.19 -6.22 -13.60
CA ILE A 137 -4.91 -7.34 -14.21
C ILE A 137 -6.12 -7.65 -13.32
N PRO A 138 -7.36 -7.59 -13.84
CA PRO A 138 -8.56 -7.79 -13.03
C PRO A 138 -8.60 -9.20 -12.45
N GLN A 139 -9.31 -9.34 -11.33
CA GLN A 139 -9.50 -10.63 -10.70
C GLN A 139 -10.14 -11.62 -11.68
N SER A 140 -9.48 -12.74 -11.94
CA SER A 140 -10.01 -13.81 -12.78
C SER A 140 -10.76 -14.86 -11.97
N ASP A 141 -10.34 -15.11 -10.73
CA ASP A 141 -10.82 -16.21 -9.88
C ASP A 141 -10.93 -15.80 -8.40
N GLU A 142 -11.79 -16.47 -7.63
CA GLU A 142 -12.01 -16.20 -6.20
C GLU A 142 -10.80 -16.59 -5.33
N PHE A 143 -10.01 -17.59 -5.74
CA PHE A 143 -8.82 -18.07 -5.04
C PHE A 143 -7.53 -17.36 -5.46
N GLN A 144 -7.64 -16.28 -6.22
CA GLN A 144 -6.50 -15.47 -6.62
C GLN A 144 -5.83 -14.85 -5.39
N SER A 145 -4.50 -14.91 -5.33
CA SER A 145 -3.74 -14.44 -4.17
C SER A 145 -3.41 -12.95 -4.22
N LYS A 146 -3.26 -12.37 -5.42
CA LYS A 146 -2.93 -10.95 -5.60
C LYS A 146 -3.38 -10.42 -6.96
N LEU A 147 -3.46 -9.10 -7.10
CA LEU A 147 -3.73 -8.42 -8.38
C LEU A 147 -2.40 -7.94 -8.98
N THR A 148 -2.06 -8.42 -10.18
CA THR A 148 -0.77 -8.05 -10.79
C THR A 148 -0.84 -6.65 -11.38
N LEU A 149 0.05 -5.78 -10.92
CA LEU A 149 0.25 -4.44 -11.45
C LEU A 149 0.75 -4.49 -12.89
N MET A 150 0.10 -3.74 -13.78
CA MET A 150 0.64 -3.38 -15.08
C MET A 150 1.15 -1.94 -15.01
N SER A 151 2.41 -1.69 -15.42
CA SER A 151 3.05 -0.38 -15.26
C SER A 151 2.19 0.73 -15.85
N GLU A 152 2.02 1.82 -15.09
CA GLU A 152 1.32 3.03 -15.54
C GLU A 152 1.92 3.63 -16.82
N SER A 153 3.19 3.37 -17.12
CA SER A 153 3.82 3.77 -18.39
C SER A 153 3.11 3.21 -19.61
N LEU A 154 2.33 2.14 -19.49
CA LEU A 154 1.56 1.59 -20.61
C LEU A 154 0.50 2.58 -21.11
N ARG A 155 -0.06 3.42 -20.24
CA ARG A 155 -1.02 4.47 -20.63
C ARG A 155 -0.38 5.63 -21.40
N ASN A 156 0.95 5.73 -21.43
CA ASN A 156 1.62 6.77 -22.20
C ASN A 156 1.41 6.59 -23.72
N ASP A 157 1.35 5.34 -24.19
CA ASP A 157 1.13 5.01 -25.60
C ASP A 157 -0.18 4.23 -25.83
N GLY A 158 -0.69 3.52 -24.82
CA GLY A 158 -1.93 2.76 -24.90
C GLY A 158 -3.17 3.61 -24.61
N ARG A 159 -4.26 3.31 -25.32
CA ARG A 159 -5.56 4.00 -25.18
C ARG A 159 -6.53 3.17 -24.36
N VAL A 160 -7.23 3.82 -23.43
CA VAL A 160 -8.16 3.13 -22.52
C VAL A 160 -9.60 3.33 -22.98
N TRP A 161 -10.35 2.24 -23.15
CA TRP A 161 -11.73 2.31 -23.63
C TRP A 161 -12.65 1.22 -23.09
N VAL A 162 -13.95 1.47 -23.21
CA VAL A 162 -15.03 0.50 -22.99
C VAL A 162 -16.02 0.55 -24.17
N PRO A 163 -16.82 -0.50 -24.43
CA PRO A 163 -17.93 -0.40 -25.37
C PRO A 163 -18.89 0.72 -24.95
N LYS A 164 -19.47 1.46 -25.91
CA LYS A 164 -20.50 2.48 -25.61
C LYS A 164 -21.78 1.85 -25.09
N GLU A 165 -22.18 0.73 -25.68
CA GLU A 165 -23.37 -0.02 -25.28
C GLU A 165 -23.09 -0.84 -24.00
N PRO A 166 -23.93 -0.74 -22.97
CA PRO A 166 -23.89 -1.63 -21.81
C PRO A 166 -24.04 -3.09 -22.22
N ASP A 167 -23.41 -3.99 -21.45
CA ASP A 167 -23.50 -5.44 -21.60
C ASP A 167 -23.01 -6.03 -22.94
N ASP A 168 -22.33 -5.26 -23.79
CA ASP A 168 -21.79 -5.71 -25.06
C ASP A 168 -20.90 -6.96 -24.88
N THR A 169 -21.21 -8.04 -25.61
CA THR A 169 -20.52 -9.35 -25.52
C THR A 169 -19.53 -9.60 -26.65
N ARG A 170 -19.41 -8.69 -27.62
CA ARG A 170 -18.54 -8.86 -28.77
C ARG A 170 -17.07 -8.91 -28.35
N ALA A 171 -16.26 -9.62 -29.12
CA ALA A 171 -14.81 -9.58 -28.94
C ALA A 171 -14.29 -8.16 -29.28
N PRO A 172 -13.21 -7.68 -28.64
CA PRO A 172 -12.75 -6.29 -28.81
C PRO A 172 -12.43 -5.92 -30.27
N GLY A 173 -11.91 -6.87 -31.06
CA GLY A 173 -11.64 -6.67 -32.48
C GLY A 173 -12.88 -6.55 -33.37
N GLN A 174 -14.07 -6.89 -32.85
CA GLN A 174 -15.36 -6.78 -33.55
C GLN A 174 -16.11 -5.49 -33.21
N ILE A 175 -15.62 -4.69 -32.26
CA ILE A 175 -16.21 -3.41 -31.85
C ILE A 175 -15.54 -2.31 -32.67
N PRO A 176 -16.25 -1.67 -33.63
CA PRO A 176 -15.72 -0.57 -34.42
C PRO A 176 -15.30 0.61 -33.55
N ASP A 177 -14.32 1.40 -34.00
CA ASP A 177 -13.82 2.55 -33.23
C ASP A 177 -14.91 3.54 -32.82
N ALA A 178 -15.89 3.78 -33.71
CA ALA A 178 -17.04 4.65 -33.45
C ALA A 178 -17.95 4.16 -32.30
N GLU A 179 -17.87 2.89 -31.92
CA GLU A 179 -18.64 2.26 -30.83
C GLU A 179 -17.82 2.12 -29.54
N ARG A 180 -16.58 2.63 -29.51
CA ARG A 180 -15.71 2.66 -28.33
C ARG A 180 -15.82 4.01 -27.63
N ASP A 181 -15.89 3.98 -26.30
CA ASP A 181 -15.78 5.17 -25.44
C ASP A 181 -14.37 5.26 -24.85
N TYR A 182 -13.53 6.11 -25.43
CA TYR A 182 -12.23 6.51 -24.87
C TYR A 182 -12.45 7.50 -23.72
N TYR A 183 -13.02 6.99 -22.63
CA TYR A 183 -13.62 7.81 -21.58
C TYR A 183 -12.62 8.78 -20.91
N LEU A 184 -11.33 8.43 -20.78
CA LEU A 184 -10.32 9.33 -20.22
C LEU A 184 -10.03 10.52 -21.16
N GLU A 185 -9.91 10.25 -22.46
CA GLU A 185 -9.70 11.27 -23.49
C GLU A 185 -10.90 12.22 -23.59
N ARG A 186 -12.11 11.67 -23.43
CA ARG A 186 -13.36 12.45 -23.43
C ARG A 186 -13.54 13.31 -22.16
N LEU A 187 -13.25 12.74 -20.99
CA LEU A 187 -13.45 13.42 -19.71
C LEU A 187 -12.34 14.43 -19.39
N TYR A 188 -11.10 14.13 -19.78
CA TYR A 188 -9.90 14.89 -19.42
C TYR A 188 -9.04 15.17 -20.67
N PRO A 189 -9.50 15.98 -21.64
CA PRO A 189 -8.83 16.15 -22.94
C PRO A 189 -7.39 16.66 -22.83
N SER A 190 -7.07 17.43 -21.78
CA SER A 190 -5.72 17.97 -21.52
C SER A 190 -4.70 16.90 -21.10
N PHE A 191 -5.15 15.78 -20.54
CA PHE A 191 -4.28 14.70 -20.03
C PHE A 191 -4.50 13.36 -20.75
N GLY A 192 -5.72 13.10 -21.20
CA GLY A 192 -6.17 11.82 -21.76
C GLY A 192 -5.78 10.65 -20.86
N ASN A 193 -5.10 9.67 -21.43
CA ASN A 193 -4.66 8.48 -20.71
C ASN A 193 -3.58 8.77 -19.65
N LEU A 194 -3.00 9.99 -19.59
CA LEU A 194 -2.06 10.44 -18.56
C LEU A 194 -2.75 11.04 -17.32
N ALA A 195 -4.08 10.98 -17.25
CA ALA A 195 -4.83 11.39 -16.06
C ALA A 195 -4.26 10.73 -14.78
N PRO A 196 -4.25 11.44 -13.65
CA PRO A 196 -3.74 10.93 -12.38
C PRO A 196 -4.53 9.69 -11.91
N ARG A 197 -3.89 8.92 -11.02
CA ARG A 197 -4.32 7.57 -10.65
C ARG A 197 -5.72 7.52 -10.05
N ASP A 198 -6.06 8.46 -9.19
CA ASP A 198 -7.35 8.55 -8.51
C ASP A 198 -8.47 8.82 -9.53
N ILE A 199 -8.27 9.77 -10.44
CA ILE A 199 -9.18 10.06 -11.56
C ILE A 199 -9.35 8.85 -12.48
N ALA A 200 -8.25 8.27 -12.94
CA ALA A 200 -8.31 7.14 -13.86
C ALA A 200 -9.00 5.91 -13.23
N SER A 201 -8.76 5.70 -11.93
CA SER A 201 -9.39 4.60 -11.18
C SER A 201 -10.89 4.82 -10.99
N ARG A 202 -11.31 6.03 -10.58
CA ARG A 202 -12.75 6.38 -10.46
C ARG A 202 -13.47 6.28 -11.80
N ALA A 203 -12.87 6.77 -12.88
CA ALA A 203 -13.46 6.71 -14.21
C ALA A 203 -13.62 5.26 -14.71
N ALA A 204 -12.64 4.39 -14.47
CA ALA A 204 -12.75 2.96 -14.78
C ALA A 204 -13.86 2.27 -13.96
N LYS A 205 -13.96 2.59 -12.66
CA LYS A 205 -15.04 2.10 -11.79
C LYS A 205 -16.41 2.51 -12.31
N ARG A 206 -16.62 3.81 -12.58
CA ARG A 206 -17.88 4.35 -13.13
C ARG A 206 -18.28 3.67 -14.45
N ALA A 207 -17.31 3.39 -15.32
CA ALA A 207 -17.57 2.69 -16.56
C ALA A 207 -18.04 1.24 -16.34
N VAL A 208 -17.43 0.54 -15.38
CA VAL A 208 -17.84 -0.82 -15.01
C VAL A 208 -19.21 -0.83 -14.32
N ASP A 209 -19.42 0.05 -13.33
CA ASP A 209 -20.70 0.18 -12.61
C ASP A 209 -21.87 0.53 -13.54
N SER A 210 -21.60 1.23 -14.65
CA SER A 210 -22.61 1.55 -15.66
C SER A 210 -22.89 0.40 -16.64
N GLY A 211 -22.49 -0.84 -16.32
CA GLY A 211 -22.70 -2.03 -17.16
C GLY A 211 -21.77 -2.14 -18.38
N ARG A 212 -20.76 -1.28 -18.54
CA ARG A 212 -19.84 -1.31 -19.70
C ARG A 212 -18.56 -2.09 -19.44
N GLY A 213 -18.52 -2.87 -18.36
CA GLY A 213 -17.37 -3.68 -18.00
C GLY A 213 -17.06 -4.80 -19.01
N VAL A 214 -15.78 -5.13 -19.13
CA VAL A 214 -15.29 -6.09 -20.13
C VAL A 214 -14.73 -7.36 -19.48
N GLY A 215 -14.59 -8.43 -20.27
CA GLY A 215 -14.14 -9.75 -19.82
C GLY A 215 -15.24 -10.57 -19.14
N ALA A 216 -14.93 -11.83 -18.81
CA ALA A 216 -15.90 -12.81 -18.34
C ALA A 216 -16.66 -12.38 -17.06
N LYS A 217 -15.97 -11.70 -16.13
CA LYS A 217 -16.55 -11.18 -14.88
C LYS A 217 -17.06 -9.73 -14.99
N ARG A 218 -16.98 -9.11 -16.16
CA ARG A 218 -17.37 -7.70 -16.40
C ARG A 218 -16.69 -6.71 -15.45
N ASN A 219 -15.50 -7.03 -14.95
CA ASN A 219 -14.79 -6.30 -13.91
C ASN A 219 -13.51 -5.62 -14.43
N GLY A 220 -13.56 -5.05 -15.63
CA GLY A 220 -12.40 -4.42 -16.26
C GLY A 220 -12.77 -3.47 -17.38
N VAL A 221 -11.74 -2.79 -17.90
CA VAL A 221 -11.76 -1.94 -19.09
C VAL A 221 -10.62 -2.35 -20.04
N TYR A 222 -10.67 -1.94 -21.31
CA TYR A 222 -9.61 -2.24 -22.27
C TYR A 222 -8.47 -1.22 -22.22
N LEU A 223 -7.24 -1.70 -22.36
CA LEU A 223 -6.03 -0.92 -22.64
C LEU A 223 -5.41 -1.43 -23.95
N ASP A 224 -5.53 -0.61 -24.99
CA ASP A 224 -5.27 -0.99 -26.38
C ASP A 224 -4.02 -0.31 -26.93
N PHE A 225 -3.18 -1.09 -27.63
CA PHE A 225 -1.93 -0.64 -28.23
C PHE A 225 -1.96 -0.62 -29.76
N ALA A 226 -3.11 -0.92 -30.41
CA ALA A 226 -3.23 -0.96 -31.86
C ALA A 226 -2.74 0.33 -32.53
N ASP A 227 -3.12 1.50 -32.00
CA ASP A 227 -2.70 2.81 -32.54
C ASP A 227 -1.20 3.06 -32.38
N ALA A 228 -0.64 2.72 -31.21
CA ALA A 228 0.79 2.85 -30.97
C ALA A 228 1.61 1.93 -31.87
N ILE A 229 1.15 0.69 -32.08
CA ILE A 229 1.79 -0.27 -32.98
C ILE A 229 1.69 0.21 -34.43
N GLY A 230 0.54 0.74 -34.86
CA GLY A 230 0.37 1.31 -36.19
C GLY A 230 1.28 2.52 -36.45
N ARG A 231 1.44 3.39 -35.45
CA ARG A 231 2.25 4.62 -35.55
C ARG A 231 3.76 4.39 -35.42
N LEU A 232 4.18 3.52 -34.50
CA LEU A 232 5.60 3.35 -34.14
C LEU A 232 6.20 2.04 -34.68
N GLY A 233 5.37 1.08 -35.06
CA GLY A 233 5.78 -0.28 -35.38
C GLY A 233 5.93 -1.17 -34.16
N GLN A 234 5.69 -2.47 -34.34
CA GLN A 234 5.75 -3.47 -33.27
C GLN A 234 7.13 -3.55 -32.60
N GLN A 235 8.22 -3.38 -33.36
CA GLN A 235 9.58 -3.45 -32.82
C GLN A 235 9.81 -2.37 -31.75
N VAL A 236 9.44 -1.12 -32.03
CA VAL A 236 9.61 0.01 -31.09
C VAL A 236 8.75 -0.20 -29.84
N VAL A 237 7.51 -0.69 -30.01
CA VAL A 237 6.63 -1.02 -28.89
C VAL A 237 7.21 -2.14 -28.03
N SER A 238 7.81 -3.16 -28.66
CA SER A 238 8.46 -4.28 -27.98
C SER A 238 9.69 -3.85 -27.18
N GLU A 239 10.54 -2.97 -27.73
CA GLU A 239 11.69 -2.42 -27.03
C GLU A 239 11.28 -1.64 -25.77
N ARG A 240 10.13 -0.95 -25.81
CA ARG A 240 9.61 -0.16 -24.68
C ARG A 240 8.86 -0.99 -23.63
N TYR A 241 8.03 -1.94 -24.07
CA TYR A 241 7.01 -2.58 -23.23
C TYR A 241 7.00 -4.11 -23.30
N GLY A 242 7.90 -4.73 -24.07
CA GLY A 242 7.88 -6.17 -24.34
C GLY A 242 7.90 -7.04 -23.09
N ASN A 243 8.63 -6.63 -22.04
CA ASN A 243 8.65 -7.33 -20.76
C ASN A 243 7.28 -7.30 -20.04
N LEU A 244 6.52 -6.21 -20.19
CA LEU A 244 5.17 -6.09 -19.63
C LEU A 244 4.17 -6.90 -20.46
N PHE A 245 4.32 -6.92 -21.79
CA PHE A 245 3.46 -7.70 -22.67
C PHE A 245 3.65 -9.20 -22.44
N GLU A 246 4.89 -9.64 -22.29
CA GLU A 246 5.22 -11.02 -21.93
C GLU A 246 4.65 -11.39 -20.56
N MET A 247 4.78 -10.51 -19.56
CA MET A 247 4.20 -10.73 -18.23
C MET A 247 2.67 -10.88 -18.30
N TYR A 248 1.99 -10.01 -19.06
CA TYR A 248 0.54 -10.10 -19.26
C TYR A 248 0.16 -11.42 -19.94
N GLN A 249 0.81 -11.75 -21.07
CA GLN A 249 0.53 -12.97 -21.82
C GLN A 249 0.76 -14.24 -20.98
N ARG A 250 1.79 -14.27 -20.14
CA ARG A 250 2.05 -15.40 -19.23
C ARG A 250 0.95 -15.58 -18.18
N ILE A 251 0.30 -14.49 -17.76
CA ILE A 251 -0.74 -14.51 -16.72
C ILE A 251 -2.12 -14.79 -17.33
N THR A 252 -2.45 -14.15 -18.46
CA THR A 252 -3.80 -14.16 -19.03
C THR A 252 -3.96 -15.10 -20.22
N GLY A 253 -2.85 -15.51 -20.86
CA GLY A 253 -2.85 -16.23 -22.13
C GLY A 253 -3.14 -15.34 -23.35
N GLU A 254 -3.36 -14.04 -23.17
CA GLU A 254 -3.72 -13.10 -24.22
C GLU A 254 -2.50 -12.30 -24.69
N ASN A 255 -2.31 -12.15 -26.00
CA ASN A 255 -1.18 -11.41 -26.56
C ASN A 255 -1.51 -9.92 -26.77
N PRO A 256 -0.89 -8.98 -26.03
CA PRO A 256 -1.21 -7.56 -26.14
C PRO A 256 -0.83 -6.89 -27.48
N TYR A 257 -0.04 -7.56 -28.33
CA TYR A 257 0.19 -7.10 -29.69
C TYR A 257 -1.00 -7.34 -30.64
N GLN A 258 -1.94 -8.20 -30.25
CA GLN A 258 -3.06 -8.64 -31.10
C GLN A 258 -4.42 -8.26 -30.51
N VAL A 259 -4.55 -8.31 -29.19
CA VAL A 259 -5.80 -7.99 -28.48
C VAL A 259 -5.52 -7.00 -27.34
N PRO A 260 -6.43 -6.07 -27.04
CA PRO A 260 -6.24 -5.14 -25.94
C PRO A 260 -6.15 -5.88 -24.60
N MET A 261 -5.32 -5.36 -23.69
CA MET A 261 -5.25 -5.85 -22.32
C MET A 261 -6.54 -5.51 -21.57
N ARG A 262 -6.92 -6.34 -20.60
CA ARG A 262 -7.95 -6.06 -19.62
C ARG A 262 -7.30 -5.55 -18.36
N ILE A 263 -7.74 -4.38 -17.90
CA ILE A 263 -7.22 -3.74 -16.70
C ILE A 263 -8.35 -3.29 -15.77
N TYR A 264 -8.08 -3.21 -14.47
CA TYR A 264 -9.00 -2.65 -13.49
C TYR A 264 -8.25 -2.06 -12.28
N PRO A 265 -8.84 -1.12 -11.54
CA PRO A 265 -8.20 -0.54 -10.37
C PRO A 265 -7.99 -1.54 -9.22
N ALA A 266 -6.90 -1.36 -8.46
CA ALA A 266 -6.60 -2.14 -7.25
C ALA A 266 -5.81 -1.33 -6.21
N SER A 267 -5.93 -1.69 -4.93
CA SER A 267 -5.10 -1.11 -3.85
C SER A 267 -3.61 -1.34 -4.12
N HIS A 268 -2.79 -0.30 -3.94
CA HIS A 268 -1.40 -0.32 -4.40
C HIS A 268 -0.35 0.29 -3.46
N TYR A 269 -0.66 1.43 -2.84
CA TYR A 269 0.28 2.11 -1.96
C TYR A 269 -0.48 2.69 -0.77
N THR A 270 0.11 2.65 0.42
CA THR A 270 -0.51 3.23 1.62
C THR A 270 0.18 4.55 1.97
N MET A 271 -0.56 5.66 1.89
CA MET A 271 -0.03 6.97 2.28
C MET A 271 -0.16 7.21 3.78
N GLY A 272 -1.12 6.57 4.44
CA GLY A 272 -1.09 6.47 5.89
C GLY A 272 0.05 5.56 6.36
N GLY A 273 0.33 5.58 7.66
CA GLY A 273 1.39 4.81 8.29
C GLY A 273 1.63 5.28 9.71
N LEU A 274 2.76 4.88 10.31
CA LEU A 274 3.18 5.48 11.57
C LEU A 274 3.42 6.98 11.39
N TRP A 275 2.94 7.76 12.35
CA TRP A 275 3.31 9.16 12.48
C TRP A 275 4.79 9.26 12.79
N VAL A 276 5.48 10.14 12.06
CA VAL A 276 6.87 10.52 12.29
C VAL A 276 7.05 12.03 12.17
N ASP A 277 8.01 12.56 12.90
CA ASP A 277 8.47 13.93 12.72
C ASP A 277 9.38 14.08 11.48
N TYR A 278 9.90 15.29 11.28
CA TYR A 278 10.85 15.60 10.19
C TYR A 278 12.13 14.75 10.24
N GLU A 279 12.49 14.22 11.41
CA GLU A 279 13.69 13.40 11.62
C GLU A 279 13.42 11.89 11.44
N LEU A 280 12.19 11.54 11.03
CA LEU A 280 11.66 10.17 10.90
C LEU A 280 11.49 9.43 12.24
N MET A 281 11.47 10.16 13.37
CA MET A 281 11.20 9.60 14.69
C MET A 281 9.69 9.56 14.95
N THR A 282 9.20 8.44 15.45
CA THR A 282 7.79 8.30 15.89
C THR A 282 7.54 9.07 17.18
N THR A 283 6.29 9.10 17.66
CA THR A 283 5.98 9.64 18.99
C THR A 283 6.64 8.88 20.15
N ILE A 284 7.22 7.69 19.90
CA ILE A 284 8.07 6.99 20.85
C ILE A 284 9.53 7.35 20.59
N PRO A 285 10.24 8.03 21.51
CA PRO A 285 11.66 8.30 21.38
C PRO A 285 12.48 7.05 21.09
N SER A 286 13.50 7.19 20.23
CA SER A 286 14.35 6.09 19.70
C SER A 286 13.65 5.05 18.82
N LEU A 287 12.36 5.18 18.53
CA LEU A 287 11.69 4.41 17.49
C LEU A 287 11.53 5.28 16.24
N TYR A 288 12.13 4.84 15.15
CA TYR A 288 12.09 5.48 13.84
C TYR A 288 11.25 4.67 12.85
N CYS A 289 10.71 5.32 11.83
CA CYS A 289 9.98 4.66 10.76
C CYS A 289 10.28 5.28 9.39
N ALA A 290 10.59 4.45 8.39
CA ALA A 290 11.02 4.90 7.06
C ALA A 290 10.30 4.16 5.92
N GLY A 291 10.24 4.81 4.76
CA GLY A 291 9.57 4.29 3.58
C GLY A 291 8.05 4.25 3.74
N GLU A 292 7.40 3.31 3.04
CA GLU A 292 5.94 3.17 3.01
C GLU A 292 5.30 2.82 4.38
N ALA A 293 6.10 2.52 5.40
CA ALA A 293 5.58 2.29 6.75
C ALA A 293 5.24 3.60 7.50
N ASN A 294 5.67 4.77 7.02
CA ASN A 294 5.35 6.08 7.58
C ASN A 294 4.44 6.91 6.65
N PHE A 295 3.87 7.99 7.16
CA PHE A 295 2.84 8.80 6.46
C PHE A 295 3.35 10.04 5.68
N SER A 296 4.59 10.45 5.90
CA SER A 296 4.99 11.87 5.87
C SER A 296 5.01 12.54 4.48
N ASP A 297 5.45 11.85 3.42
CA ASP A 297 5.82 12.52 2.16
C ASP A 297 4.69 12.72 1.14
N HIS A 298 3.62 11.93 1.21
CA HIS A 298 2.72 11.77 0.07
C HIS A 298 1.34 12.40 0.25
N GLY A 299 1.02 12.87 1.46
CA GLY A 299 -0.29 13.43 1.80
C GLY A 299 -1.44 12.53 1.35
N ALA A 300 -2.48 13.12 0.79
CA ALA A 300 -3.66 12.38 0.35
C ALA A 300 -3.50 11.62 -0.97
N ASN A 301 -2.44 11.83 -1.76
CA ASN A 301 -2.24 11.11 -3.02
C ASN A 301 -0.78 11.13 -3.48
N ARG A 302 -0.15 9.96 -3.48
CA ARG A 302 1.23 9.79 -3.94
C ARG A 302 1.40 10.02 -5.45
N LEU A 303 2.40 10.79 -5.85
CA LEU A 303 2.79 10.87 -7.26
C LEU A 303 3.50 9.59 -7.75
N GLY A 304 3.26 9.21 -9.02
CA GLY A 304 3.95 8.06 -9.61
C GLY A 304 5.49 8.18 -9.48
N ALA A 305 6.17 7.05 -9.29
CA ALA A 305 7.62 6.94 -9.07
C ALA A 305 8.21 7.56 -7.79
N SER A 306 7.45 8.31 -6.96
CA SER A 306 8.02 8.93 -5.75
C SER A 306 8.30 7.96 -4.58
N ALA A 307 7.63 6.81 -4.50
CA ALA A 307 7.83 5.85 -3.39
C ALA A 307 9.27 5.31 -3.32
N LEU A 308 9.88 5.02 -4.47
CA LEU A 308 11.28 4.58 -4.52
C LEU A 308 12.24 5.72 -4.13
N MET A 309 11.86 6.96 -4.44
CA MET A 309 12.62 8.14 -4.06
C MET A 309 12.56 8.38 -2.56
N GLN A 310 11.37 8.28 -1.93
CA GLN A 310 11.21 8.29 -0.47
C GLN A 310 12.11 7.23 0.18
N GLY A 311 11.98 5.96 -0.19
CA GLY A 311 12.76 4.89 0.45
C GLY A 311 14.28 5.10 0.36
N LEU A 312 14.76 5.68 -0.74
CA LEU A 312 16.17 6.06 -0.89
C LEU A 312 16.52 7.32 -0.09
N ALA A 313 15.64 8.32 -0.06
CA ALA A 313 15.86 9.57 0.65
C ALA A 313 15.89 9.37 2.16
N ASP A 314 14.89 8.69 2.71
CA ASP A 314 14.80 8.34 4.13
C ASP A 314 16.06 7.57 4.57
N GLY A 315 16.40 6.51 3.82
CA GLY A 315 17.49 5.61 4.18
C GLY A 315 18.90 6.17 3.96
N TYR A 316 19.10 7.01 2.95
CA TYR A 316 20.43 7.51 2.57
C TYR A 316 20.70 8.94 3.03
N PHE A 317 19.68 9.81 3.07
CA PHE A 317 19.84 11.23 3.34
C PHE A 317 19.28 11.68 4.68
N VAL A 318 18.25 11.04 5.23
CA VAL A 318 17.63 11.50 6.48
C VAL A 318 18.17 10.73 7.68
N LEU A 319 17.90 9.42 7.75
CA LEU A 319 18.24 8.57 8.88
C LEU A 319 19.73 8.63 9.29
N PRO A 320 20.73 8.60 8.38
CA PRO A 320 22.13 8.63 8.79
C PRO A 320 22.53 9.88 9.59
N TYR A 321 21.87 11.03 9.33
CA TYR A 321 22.15 12.28 10.04
C TYR A 321 21.32 12.38 11.32
N THR A 322 20.04 12.01 11.26
CA THR A 322 19.13 12.15 12.41
C THR A 322 19.43 11.14 13.52
N LEU A 323 19.76 9.91 13.17
CA LEU A 323 20.21 8.89 14.14
C LEU A 323 21.50 9.30 14.83
N GLY A 324 22.47 9.83 14.08
CA GLY A 324 23.73 10.29 14.65
C GLY A 324 23.52 11.37 15.71
N ASN A 325 22.63 12.33 15.41
CA ASN A 325 22.26 13.40 16.33
C ASN A 325 21.54 12.87 17.59
N SER A 326 20.56 11.97 17.43
CA SER A 326 19.79 11.44 18.58
C SER A 326 20.58 10.51 19.49
N LEU A 327 21.57 9.81 18.92
CA LEU A 327 22.45 8.91 19.66
C LEU A 327 23.64 9.64 20.30
N ALA A 328 23.97 10.87 19.87
CA ALA A 328 25.09 11.62 20.44
C ALA A 328 24.97 11.86 21.96
N PRO A 329 23.80 12.21 22.53
CA PRO A 329 23.62 12.28 23.98
C PRO A 329 23.75 10.93 24.70
N MET A 330 23.65 9.81 23.97
CA MET A 330 23.74 8.45 24.49
C MET A 330 25.15 7.86 24.41
N LEU A 331 26.15 8.63 24.00
CA LEU A 331 27.53 8.14 23.94
C LEU A 331 27.97 7.62 25.32
N ASN A 332 28.54 6.42 25.34
CA ASN A 332 28.96 5.69 26.54
C ASN A 332 27.81 5.26 27.48
N THR A 333 26.55 5.33 27.04
CA THR A 333 25.42 4.70 27.76
C THR A 333 25.29 3.24 27.33
N SER A 334 25.07 2.34 28.30
CA SER A 334 24.83 0.93 28.00
C SER A 334 23.45 0.74 27.37
N ILE A 335 23.34 -0.17 26.40
CA ILE A 335 22.05 -0.67 25.93
C ILE A 335 21.37 -1.38 27.12
N PRO A 336 20.06 -1.17 27.37
CA PRO A 336 19.32 -1.96 28.35
C PRO A 336 19.48 -3.46 28.08
N GLY A 337 19.71 -4.25 29.12
CA GLY A 337 19.81 -5.69 28.97
C GLY A 337 18.44 -6.31 28.64
N THR A 338 18.43 -7.41 27.90
CA THR A 338 17.20 -8.18 27.60
C THR A 338 16.64 -8.89 28.83
N ASP A 339 17.35 -8.86 29.96
CA ASP A 339 16.91 -9.29 31.29
C ASP A 339 16.03 -8.25 32.00
N HIS A 340 15.87 -7.05 31.45
CA HIS A 340 14.97 -6.04 32.00
C HIS A 340 13.49 -6.54 31.98
N PRO A 341 12.69 -6.29 33.04
CA PRO A 341 11.33 -6.82 33.16
C PRO A 341 10.41 -6.56 31.96
N GLU A 342 10.55 -5.40 31.30
CA GLU A 342 9.76 -5.04 30.11
C GLU A 342 9.99 -5.96 28.92
N PHE A 343 11.20 -6.53 28.74
CA PHE A 343 11.43 -7.55 27.71
C PHE A 343 10.68 -8.84 28.03
N ALA A 344 10.75 -9.30 29.28
CA ALA A 344 10.03 -10.49 29.72
C ALA A 344 8.51 -10.32 29.58
N ALA A 345 7.98 -9.14 29.92
CA ALA A 345 6.56 -8.83 29.77
C ALA A 345 6.12 -8.81 28.30
N ALA A 346 6.89 -8.16 27.42
CA ALA A 346 6.60 -8.13 25.99
C ALA A 346 6.68 -9.52 25.35
N GLU A 347 7.68 -10.33 25.72
CA GLU A 347 7.83 -11.69 25.24
C GLU A 347 6.68 -12.60 25.70
N GLN A 348 6.31 -12.50 26.98
CA GLN A 348 5.17 -13.26 27.53
C GLN A 348 3.86 -12.88 26.83
N ALA A 349 3.59 -11.59 26.62
CA ALA A 349 2.40 -11.13 25.91
C ALA A 349 2.36 -11.64 24.46
N ALA A 350 3.52 -11.70 23.78
CA ALA A 350 3.62 -12.26 22.45
C ALA A 350 3.35 -13.78 22.46
N ARG A 351 3.95 -14.53 23.40
CA ARG A 351 3.72 -15.97 23.57
C ARG A 351 2.26 -16.28 23.82
N GLU A 352 1.60 -15.51 24.67
CA GLU A 352 0.17 -15.65 24.98
C GLU A 352 -0.72 -15.40 23.76
N ARG A 353 -0.45 -14.34 22.96
CA ARG A 353 -1.17 -14.10 21.71
C ARG A 353 -1.09 -15.30 20.76
N PHE A 354 0.12 -15.78 20.49
CA PHE A 354 0.34 -16.89 19.57
C PHE A 354 -0.23 -18.22 20.09
N ALA A 355 -0.15 -18.46 21.40
CA ALA A 355 -0.82 -19.60 22.04
C ALA A 355 -2.35 -19.50 21.90
N GLY A 356 -2.91 -18.30 22.04
CA GLY A 356 -4.32 -18.01 21.79
C GLY A 356 -4.76 -18.47 20.40
N TYR A 357 -4.04 -18.04 19.34
CA TYR A 357 -4.37 -18.44 17.96
C TYR A 357 -4.31 -19.95 17.74
N LEU A 358 -3.36 -20.66 18.37
CA LEU A 358 -3.25 -22.13 18.29
C LEU A 358 -4.40 -22.84 19.02
N SER A 359 -4.81 -22.29 20.16
CA SER A 359 -5.84 -22.87 21.03
C SER A 359 -7.28 -22.59 20.63
N ALA A 360 -7.52 -21.65 19.70
CA ALA A 360 -8.87 -21.25 19.27
C ALA A 360 -9.73 -22.45 18.81
N GLY A 361 -9.13 -23.45 18.18
CA GLY A 361 -9.75 -24.77 17.97
C GLY A 361 -10.95 -24.80 17.01
N GLY A 362 -11.22 -23.71 16.30
CA GLY A 362 -12.37 -23.56 15.41
C GLY A 362 -12.28 -24.34 14.11
N THR A 363 -13.03 -23.88 13.12
CA THR A 363 -13.23 -24.57 11.83
C THR A 363 -12.74 -23.80 10.61
N ARG A 364 -12.54 -22.48 10.70
CA ARG A 364 -12.23 -21.60 9.56
C ARG A 364 -10.76 -21.16 9.57
N SER A 365 -10.10 -21.23 8.41
CA SER A 365 -8.70 -20.81 8.30
C SER A 365 -8.55 -19.28 8.31
N PRO A 366 -7.36 -18.74 8.65
CA PRO A 366 -7.06 -17.31 8.51
C PRO A 366 -7.35 -16.74 7.12
N ASP A 367 -7.18 -17.52 6.05
CA ASP A 367 -7.46 -17.10 4.67
C ASP A 367 -8.93 -16.74 4.44
N ILE A 368 -9.85 -17.45 5.08
CA ILE A 368 -11.28 -17.18 4.97
C ILE A 368 -11.60 -15.83 5.60
N PHE A 369 -11.16 -15.63 6.85
CA PHE A 369 -11.34 -14.36 7.56
C PHE A 369 -10.67 -13.19 6.84
N HIS A 370 -9.45 -13.39 6.33
CA HIS A 370 -8.74 -12.34 5.58
C HIS A 370 -9.50 -11.94 4.30
N ARG A 371 -10.05 -12.91 3.57
CA ARG A 371 -10.83 -12.64 2.35
C ARG A 371 -12.12 -11.88 2.65
N GLU A 372 -12.83 -12.27 3.71
CA GLU A 372 -14.07 -11.60 4.11
C GLU A 372 -13.80 -10.19 4.62
N LEU A 373 -12.80 -10.00 5.49
CA LEU A 373 -12.35 -8.68 5.94
C LEU A 373 -11.94 -7.80 4.75
N GLY A 374 -11.12 -8.33 3.84
CA GLY A 374 -10.65 -7.60 2.67
C GLY A 374 -11.78 -7.17 1.74
N ARG A 375 -12.83 -8.00 1.62
CA ARG A 375 -14.05 -7.65 0.88
C ARG A 375 -14.82 -6.52 1.56
N ILE A 376 -15.02 -6.57 2.88
CA ILE A 376 -15.68 -5.48 3.64
C ILE A 376 -14.90 -4.17 3.45
N ILE A 377 -13.57 -4.20 3.60
CA ILE A 377 -12.71 -3.02 3.44
C ILE A 377 -12.75 -2.51 1.98
N TRP A 378 -12.72 -3.39 0.99
CA TRP A 378 -12.81 -3.00 -0.42
C TRP A 378 -14.18 -2.38 -0.78
N ASP A 379 -15.27 -2.99 -0.31
CA ASP A 379 -16.63 -2.58 -0.64
C ASP A 379 -17.03 -1.25 0.02
N TYR A 380 -16.56 -0.99 1.25
CA TYR A 380 -17.02 0.18 2.03
C TYR A 380 -15.93 1.22 2.35
N CYS A 381 -14.65 0.86 2.34
CA CYS A 381 -13.51 1.75 2.62
C CYS A 381 -12.47 1.75 1.47
N GLY A 382 -12.89 1.37 0.26
CA GLY A 382 -12.05 1.29 -0.94
C GLY A 382 -12.02 2.57 -1.76
N MET A 383 -12.35 2.44 -3.06
CA MET A 383 -12.31 3.51 -4.07
C MET A 383 -13.27 4.65 -3.80
N GLU A 384 -14.49 4.32 -3.40
CA GLU A 384 -15.58 5.23 -3.12
C GLU A 384 -16.16 4.83 -1.78
N ARG A 385 -16.54 5.81 -0.97
CA ARG A 385 -16.97 5.63 0.41
C ARG A 385 -18.24 6.45 0.63
N THR A 386 -19.11 5.97 1.51
CA THR A 386 -20.24 6.76 2.02
C THR A 386 -20.34 6.57 3.53
N ALA A 387 -20.97 7.50 4.23
CA ALA A 387 -21.23 7.43 5.67
C ALA A 387 -21.94 6.12 6.02
N GLU A 388 -22.95 5.73 5.24
CA GLU A 388 -23.71 4.50 5.45
C GLU A 388 -22.83 3.26 5.23
N GLY A 389 -22.02 3.24 4.18
CA GLY A 389 -21.09 2.14 3.91
C GLY A 389 -20.05 2.00 5.02
N LEU A 390 -19.47 3.11 5.46
CA LEU A 390 -18.47 3.13 6.52
C LEU A 390 -19.06 2.70 7.88
N GLN A 391 -20.25 3.18 8.24
CA GLN A 391 -20.96 2.72 9.44
C GLN A 391 -21.29 1.24 9.37
N LYS A 392 -21.67 0.73 8.20
CA LYS A 392 -21.89 -0.70 7.97
C LYS A 392 -20.61 -1.51 8.18
N ALA A 393 -19.48 -1.07 7.63
CA ALA A 393 -18.18 -1.70 7.88
C ALA A 393 -17.80 -1.69 9.36
N LEU A 394 -18.05 -0.58 10.06
CA LEU A 394 -17.81 -0.47 11.51
C LEU A 394 -18.74 -1.35 12.36
N SER A 395 -19.82 -1.89 11.78
CA SER A 395 -20.64 -2.93 12.40
C SER A 395 -20.21 -4.34 12.00
N GLU A 396 -19.83 -4.56 10.74
CA GLU A 396 -19.50 -5.90 10.21
C GLU A 396 -18.10 -6.37 10.64
N ILE A 397 -17.10 -5.47 10.68
CA ILE A 397 -15.73 -5.83 11.03
C ILE A 397 -15.63 -6.34 12.49
N PRO A 398 -16.21 -5.68 13.51
CA PRO A 398 -16.17 -6.19 14.88
C PRO A 398 -16.88 -7.54 15.02
N ALA A 399 -18.02 -7.74 14.35
CA ALA A 399 -18.73 -9.02 14.37
C ALA A 399 -17.88 -10.15 13.78
N LEU A 400 -17.24 -9.90 12.62
CA LEU A 400 -16.32 -10.85 12.00
C LEU A 400 -15.06 -11.08 12.85
N TYR A 401 -14.60 -10.06 13.58
CA TYR A 401 -13.45 -10.18 14.47
C TYR A 401 -13.75 -11.07 15.69
N GLU A 402 -14.94 -10.97 16.27
CA GLU A 402 -15.38 -11.91 17.31
C GLU A 402 -15.45 -13.35 16.78
N GLU A 403 -15.98 -13.55 15.57
CA GLU A 403 -15.96 -14.86 14.91
C GLU A 403 -14.53 -15.37 14.71
N PHE A 404 -13.60 -14.51 14.28
CA PHE A 404 -12.18 -14.86 14.15
C PHE A 404 -11.59 -15.32 15.48
N ARG A 405 -11.92 -14.65 16.60
CA ARG A 405 -11.41 -15.03 17.92
C ARG A 405 -11.91 -16.39 18.40
N THR A 406 -13.10 -16.81 17.99
CA THR A 406 -13.74 -18.06 18.46
C THR A 406 -13.71 -19.23 17.48
N ASP A 407 -13.68 -18.97 16.16
CA ASP A 407 -13.80 -20.00 15.11
C ASP A 407 -12.55 -20.09 14.22
N LEU A 408 -11.46 -19.40 14.59
CA LEU A 408 -10.17 -19.57 13.96
C LEU A 408 -9.64 -21.00 14.13
N ARG A 409 -9.23 -21.59 13.01
CA ARG A 409 -8.50 -22.85 12.93
C ARG A 409 -7.08 -22.62 12.43
N VAL A 410 -6.12 -22.76 13.32
CA VAL A 410 -4.71 -22.91 12.97
C VAL A 410 -4.35 -24.39 12.97
N THR A 411 -3.77 -24.87 11.87
CA THR A 411 -3.24 -26.23 11.76
C THR A 411 -1.76 -26.26 12.12
N GLY A 412 -1.28 -27.40 12.64
CA GLY A 412 0.13 -27.55 13.05
C GLY A 412 0.42 -27.02 14.46
N GLY A 413 1.71 -26.95 14.80
CA GLY A 413 2.22 -26.48 16.10
C GLY A 413 2.82 -25.07 16.05
N GLY A 414 3.28 -24.59 17.21
CA GLY A 414 3.91 -23.26 17.34
C GLY A 414 5.44 -23.26 17.26
N ASP A 415 6.06 -24.43 17.28
CA ASP A 415 7.50 -24.71 17.42
C ASP A 415 8.16 -25.19 16.12
N THR A 416 7.48 -24.99 14.99
CA THR A 416 7.94 -25.34 13.64
C THR A 416 7.45 -24.30 12.63
N ILE A 417 7.86 -24.44 11.36
CA ILE A 417 7.33 -23.63 10.26
C ILE A 417 5.81 -23.77 10.21
N ASN A 418 5.11 -22.66 10.44
CA ASN A 418 3.64 -22.63 10.44
C ASN A 418 3.12 -21.33 9.83
N GLN A 419 2.95 -21.32 8.51
CA GLN A 419 2.44 -20.16 7.78
C GLN A 419 0.99 -19.81 8.15
N THR A 420 0.20 -20.80 8.59
CA THR A 420 -1.17 -20.57 9.07
C THR A 420 -1.17 -19.75 10.37
N LEU A 421 -0.26 -20.08 11.30
CA LEU A 421 -0.10 -19.33 12.54
C LEU A 421 0.41 -17.91 12.30
N GLU A 422 1.43 -17.74 11.45
CA GLU A 422 1.92 -16.42 11.05
C GLU A 422 0.82 -15.58 10.41
N LYS A 423 0.02 -16.19 9.53
CA LYS A 423 -1.09 -15.50 8.89
C LYS A 423 -2.18 -15.12 9.89
N ALA A 424 -2.47 -15.95 10.89
CA ALA A 424 -3.41 -15.61 11.95
C ALA A 424 -3.01 -14.31 12.67
N GLY A 425 -1.73 -14.18 13.06
CA GLY A 425 -1.23 -12.96 13.69
C GLY A 425 -1.35 -11.72 12.80
N ARG A 426 -1.05 -11.85 11.50
CA ARG A 426 -1.20 -10.75 10.53
C ARG A 426 -2.66 -10.35 10.31
N VAL A 427 -3.56 -11.33 10.28
CA VAL A 427 -5.02 -11.10 10.11
C VAL A 427 -5.61 -10.43 11.35
N ASP A 428 -5.17 -10.81 12.54
CA ASP A 428 -5.51 -10.13 13.79
C ASP A 428 -5.18 -8.62 13.71
N ASP A 429 -3.96 -8.28 13.27
CA ASP A 429 -3.57 -6.88 13.07
C ASP A 429 -4.39 -6.18 11.97
N PHE A 430 -4.80 -6.88 10.92
CA PHE A 430 -5.65 -6.31 9.87
C PHE A 430 -7.07 -6.01 10.35
N PHE A 431 -7.64 -6.78 11.28
CA PHE A 431 -8.95 -6.46 11.87
C PHE A 431 -8.89 -5.15 12.63
N GLU A 432 -7.90 -5.02 13.52
CA GLU A 432 -7.70 -3.81 14.33
C GLU A 432 -7.43 -2.58 13.43
N LEU A 433 -6.57 -2.73 12.43
CA LEU A 433 -6.33 -1.67 11.43
C LEU A 433 -7.59 -1.35 10.61
N GLY A 434 -8.36 -2.34 10.17
CA GLY A 434 -9.54 -2.16 9.33
C GLY A 434 -10.63 -1.33 10.02
N MET A 435 -10.82 -1.55 11.31
CA MET A 435 -11.69 -0.72 12.15
C MET A 435 -11.22 0.74 12.17
N LEU A 436 -9.92 0.97 12.44
CA LEU A 436 -9.36 2.32 12.48
C LEU A 436 -9.41 3.01 11.11
N MET A 437 -9.18 2.29 10.01
CA MET A 437 -9.31 2.79 8.64
C MET A 437 -10.73 3.30 8.35
N CYS A 438 -11.76 2.52 8.72
CA CYS A 438 -13.15 2.89 8.48
C CYS A 438 -13.57 4.08 9.36
N ARG A 439 -13.10 4.12 10.60
CA ARG A 439 -13.36 5.25 11.51
C ARG A 439 -12.71 6.53 11.01
N ASP A 440 -11.43 6.47 10.63
CA ASP A 440 -10.71 7.60 10.05
C ASP A 440 -11.35 8.10 8.76
N ALA A 441 -11.89 7.20 7.93
CA ALA A 441 -12.64 7.59 6.74
C ALA A 441 -14.00 8.22 7.07
N LEU A 442 -14.66 7.79 8.16
CA LEU A 442 -15.97 8.30 8.55
C LEU A 442 -15.85 9.71 9.14
N GLU A 443 -14.85 9.93 10.00
CA GLU A 443 -14.57 11.24 10.61
C GLU A 443 -14.01 12.27 9.62
N ARG A 444 -13.57 11.85 8.44
CA ARG A 444 -13.19 12.75 7.34
C ARG A 444 -14.39 12.97 6.42
N GLU A 445 -15.04 14.10 6.60
CA GLU A 445 -16.21 14.55 5.86
C GLU A 445 -15.80 15.42 4.65
N GLU A 446 -14.94 14.87 3.81
CA GLU A 446 -14.44 15.52 2.59
C GLU A 446 -14.07 14.50 1.51
N SER A 447 -13.74 14.96 0.30
CA SER A 447 -12.99 14.15 -0.67
C SER A 447 -11.66 14.80 -1.01
N CYS A 448 -10.57 14.11 -0.69
CA CYS A 448 -9.21 14.57 -0.91
C CYS A 448 -8.31 13.41 -1.41
N GLY A 449 -7.79 13.52 -2.62
CA GLY A 449 -6.83 12.56 -3.18
C GLY A 449 -7.40 11.13 -3.29
N GLY A 450 -6.77 10.18 -2.59
CA GLY A 450 -7.19 8.77 -2.52
C GLY A 450 -8.34 8.51 -1.53
N HIS A 451 -8.71 9.50 -0.73
CA HIS A 451 -9.92 9.48 0.10
C HIS A 451 -11.07 10.15 -0.67
N PHE A 452 -12.09 9.37 -1.02
CA PHE A 452 -13.22 9.86 -1.80
C PHE A 452 -14.54 9.45 -1.16
N ARG A 453 -15.24 10.43 -0.60
CA ARG A 453 -16.59 10.32 -0.04
C ARG A 453 -17.59 10.83 -1.06
N ALA A 454 -18.52 9.96 -1.49
CA ALA A 454 -19.46 10.29 -2.56
C ALA A 454 -20.40 11.46 -2.23
N GLU A 455 -20.57 11.75 -0.93
CA GLU A 455 -21.34 12.90 -0.43
C GLU A 455 -20.61 14.23 -0.63
N TYR A 456 -19.28 14.20 -0.76
CA TYR A 456 -18.42 15.38 -0.91
C TYR A 456 -17.75 15.37 -2.29
N GLN A 457 -18.54 15.55 -3.33
CA GLN A 457 -18.07 15.69 -4.70
C GLN A 457 -18.79 16.83 -5.42
N THR A 458 -18.15 17.42 -6.42
CA THR A 458 -18.79 18.42 -7.30
C THR A 458 -19.92 17.79 -8.11
N GLU A 459 -20.80 18.59 -8.73
CA GLU A 459 -21.83 18.08 -9.66
C GLU A 459 -21.27 17.21 -10.81
N GLU A 460 -20.01 17.45 -11.20
CA GLU A 460 -19.31 16.68 -12.24
C GLU A 460 -18.66 15.38 -11.73
N GLY A 461 -18.82 15.09 -10.43
CA GLY A 461 -18.25 13.92 -9.77
C GLY A 461 -16.75 14.02 -9.47
N GLU A 462 -16.20 15.22 -9.33
CA GLU A 462 -14.81 15.41 -8.87
C GLU A 462 -14.74 15.58 -7.35
N ALA A 463 -13.59 15.24 -6.77
CA ALA A 463 -13.36 15.34 -5.33
C ALA A 463 -13.51 16.79 -4.84
N LEU A 464 -14.39 17.00 -3.84
CA LEU A 464 -14.55 18.27 -3.16
C LEU A 464 -13.79 18.24 -1.82
N ARG A 465 -12.64 18.91 -1.79
CA ARG A 465 -11.78 19.03 -0.61
C ARG A 465 -12.27 20.16 0.29
N ASP A 466 -12.18 19.98 1.61
CA ASP A 466 -12.54 21.01 2.59
C ASP A 466 -11.28 21.45 3.35
N ASP A 467 -10.69 22.55 2.87
CA ASP A 467 -9.45 23.12 3.41
C ASP A 467 -9.64 23.83 4.75
N GLU A 468 -10.88 24.13 5.16
CA GLU A 468 -11.17 24.81 6.44
C GLU A 468 -11.16 23.81 7.60
N HIS A 469 -11.75 22.63 7.39
CA HIS A 469 -11.94 21.63 8.47
C HIS A 469 -10.99 20.45 8.39
N PHE A 470 -10.41 20.17 7.21
CA PHE A 470 -9.63 18.94 6.97
C PHE A 470 -8.21 19.17 6.44
N ALA A 471 -7.70 20.40 6.52
CA ALA A 471 -6.30 20.73 6.26
C ALA A 471 -5.34 20.30 7.41
N HIS A 472 -5.45 19.04 7.86
CA HIS A 472 -4.64 18.50 8.95
C HIS A 472 -4.30 17.01 8.73
N VAL A 473 -3.26 16.57 9.41
CA VAL A 473 -2.97 15.15 9.62
C VAL A 473 -3.84 14.67 10.77
N ALA A 474 -4.56 13.55 10.61
CA ALA A 474 -5.17 12.88 11.77
C ALA A 474 -4.24 11.76 12.24
N ALA A 475 -3.70 11.94 13.44
CA ALA A 475 -2.81 11.01 14.10
C ALA A 475 -3.57 10.30 15.22
N TRP A 476 -3.64 8.98 15.16
CA TRP A 476 -4.43 8.16 16.06
C TRP A 476 -3.56 7.59 17.16
N GLU A 477 -3.99 7.72 18.41
CA GLU A 477 -3.39 7.14 19.61
C GLU A 477 -4.15 5.89 20.04
N TRP A 478 -3.40 4.83 20.35
CA TRP A 478 -3.95 3.57 20.83
C TRP A 478 -4.41 3.69 22.29
N THR A 479 -5.67 3.36 22.56
CA THR A 479 -6.27 3.40 23.91
C THR A 479 -6.64 2.01 24.45
N GLY A 480 -6.22 0.94 23.77
CA GLY A 480 -6.60 -0.45 24.07
C GLY A 480 -7.63 -1.04 23.11
N ASP A 481 -8.32 -0.20 22.35
CA ASP A 481 -9.34 -0.58 21.37
C ASP A 481 -9.25 0.36 20.14
N PRO A 482 -9.15 -0.14 18.90
CA PRO A 482 -9.11 0.71 17.70
C PRO A 482 -10.36 1.59 17.56
N MET A 483 -11.51 1.15 18.05
CA MET A 483 -12.77 1.90 18.02
C MET A 483 -12.82 3.03 19.05
N ALA A 484 -11.98 2.97 20.07
CA ALA A 484 -11.85 4.00 21.11
C ALA A 484 -10.55 4.81 20.99
N ALA A 485 -9.78 4.63 19.91
CA ALA A 485 -8.54 5.38 19.66
C ALA A 485 -8.77 6.90 19.77
N THR A 486 -7.81 7.62 20.35
CA THR A 486 -7.90 9.09 20.45
C THR A 486 -7.35 9.71 19.18
N ARG A 487 -8.08 10.66 18.59
CA ARG A 487 -7.66 11.38 17.40
C ARG A 487 -6.98 12.69 17.78
N HIS A 488 -5.75 12.86 17.33
CA HIS A 488 -5.00 14.12 17.38
C HIS A 488 -4.99 14.77 16.00
N GLN A 489 -5.06 16.09 15.96
CA GLN A 489 -4.96 16.87 14.73
C GLN A 489 -3.63 17.63 14.73
N GLU A 490 -2.89 17.49 13.65
CA GLU A 490 -1.71 18.30 13.36
C GLU A 490 -2.00 19.14 12.12
N ASP A 491 -2.10 20.45 12.30
CA ASP A 491 -2.44 21.40 11.24
C ASP A 491 -1.35 21.45 10.18
N LEU A 492 -1.75 21.41 8.91
CA LEU A 492 -0.82 21.54 7.79
C LEU A 492 -0.64 23.02 7.42
N VAL A 493 0.48 23.61 7.83
CA VAL A 493 0.82 25.00 7.52
C VAL A 493 1.66 25.08 6.24
N TYR A 494 1.06 25.58 5.15
CA TYR A 494 1.73 25.71 3.86
C TYR A 494 2.34 27.11 3.66
N GLU A 495 3.64 27.25 3.91
CA GLU A 495 4.37 28.52 3.81
C GLU A 495 4.69 28.95 2.37
N THR A 496 5.00 27.98 1.49
CA THR A 496 5.52 28.27 0.13
C THR A 496 4.49 28.01 -0.98
N VAL A 497 3.77 26.89 -0.90
CA VAL A 497 2.79 26.49 -1.93
C VAL A 497 1.42 26.44 -1.29
N HIS A 498 0.63 27.49 -1.49
CA HIS A 498 -0.72 27.57 -0.94
C HIS A 498 -1.68 26.62 -1.66
N PHE A 499 -2.76 26.26 -0.96
CA PHE A 499 -3.82 25.44 -1.51
C PHE A 499 -4.41 26.04 -2.80
N GLN A 500 -4.55 25.19 -3.81
CA GLN A 500 -5.23 25.53 -5.06
C GLN A 500 -6.12 24.36 -5.47
N THR A 501 -7.24 24.69 -6.14
CA THR A 501 -8.10 23.67 -6.75
C THR A 501 -7.32 22.93 -7.81
N ARG A 502 -7.17 21.63 -7.63
CA ARG A 502 -6.46 20.75 -8.56
C ARG A 502 -7.39 20.30 -9.68
N SER A 503 -7.49 21.10 -10.75
CA SER A 503 -8.25 20.73 -11.95
C SER A 503 -7.37 20.01 -12.98
N TYR A 504 -7.91 18.92 -13.55
CA TYR A 504 -7.29 18.13 -14.61
C TYR A 504 -8.06 18.20 -15.94
N LYS A 505 -9.02 19.13 -16.03
CA LYS A 505 -9.74 19.41 -17.27
C LYS A 505 -8.92 20.29 -18.19
#